data_AF-A0A6C2DZ72-F1
#
_entry.id   AF-A0A6C2DZ72-F1
#
_cell.length_a   1.000
_cell.length_b   1.000
_cell.length_c   1.000
_cell.angle_alpha   90.00
_cell.angle_beta   90.00
_cell.angle_gamma   90.00
#
_symmetry.space_group_name_H-M   'P 1'
#
loop_
_entity.id
_entity.type
_entity.pdbx_description
1 polymer ?
#
loop_
_entity_poly.entity_id
_entity_poly.type
_entity_poly.pdbx_seq_one_letter_code
_entity_poly.pdbx_strand_id
1 'polypeptide(L)'
;MMGFFQSLVSQNIDGVAAFIDRLLQHDGEINFQHLYKVVEEGDSVALTVCDVNEKINNYAVLIGGEVSNSFSPLYEISSIFRGLFLAGVGTAFLDRFCPYAERQYDFSSAEIVQKLLQLSEVDLKNGIEAPVISIICDLDTDIEPYRYVKHQLWGLNEESMKKRCADISQVDLLSSEIDTSLKDIYWISQDQSIAEQAIQSSKSLPEAKAIQFYLTGQILLAELGIEISKSRLYFQFVPKEELMFLGANSDVLQVISALHNPKSMKILSKLLESKTPWTFSFSCPNCGESSKRVINPEFNKTLDIIHLKCSQSKREFRNELGTVLLRQGCGHKWDVPIPSDPNLLFQLLEKSSFTVSCAIRELIRVIKSSSISPICYVANSIGLKKSGDRFEIIPNLPKGFGDHRKLMTSVFSLQHLLINGDLEPEITHRLKSKGLLKSKEMQLMIRASQDLVHDNELKCADNNNLYVTDTSALKALQAGYSVWELFERAIDIHEITLPELIDLKNKS
;
A
#
# COMPACT_ATOMS: atom_id res chain seq x y z
N MET A 1 33.34 -19.15 -3.14
CA MET A 1 32.75 -18.09 -2.30
C MET A 1 31.51 -17.65 -3.05
N MET A 2 30.33 -17.80 -2.44
CA MET A 2 29.06 -17.44 -3.09
C MET A 2 28.94 -15.91 -3.11
N GLY A 3 28.40 -15.34 -4.20
CA GLY A 3 28.14 -13.90 -4.26
C GLY A 3 27.07 -13.45 -3.25
N PHE A 4 26.97 -12.14 -3.02
CA PHE A 4 26.05 -11.57 -2.02
C PHE A 4 24.59 -11.86 -2.40
N PHE A 5 24.18 -11.57 -3.63
CA PHE A 5 22.81 -11.81 -4.08
C PHE A 5 22.49 -13.30 -4.19
N GLN A 6 23.46 -14.12 -4.60
CA GLN A 6 23.31 -15.57 -4.57
C GLN A 6 23.04 -16.10 -3.16
N SER A 7 23.73 -15.53 -2.14
CA SER A 7 23.49 -15.82 -0.72
C SER A 7 22.06 -15.49 -0.32
N LEU A 8 21.58 -14.28 -0.65
CA LEU A 8 20.21 -13.88 -0.34
C LEU A 8 19.16 -14.78 -1.00
N VAL A 9 19.33 -15.13 -2.29
CA VAL A 9 18.43 -16.05 -2.99
C VAL A 9 18.40 -17.42 -2.30
N SER A 10 19.58 -17.94 -1.93
CA SER A 10 19.67 -19.26 -1.29
C SER A 10 19.03 -19.29 0.09
N GLN A 11 19.14 -18.21 0.86
CA GLN A 11 18.52 -18.07 2.18
C GLN A 11 16.99 -17.93 2.09
N ASN A 12 16.49 -17.35 1.01
CA ASN A 12 15.06 -17.06 0.79
C ASN A 12 14.42 -17.98 -0.26
N ILE A 13 15.03 -19.13 -0.52
CA ILE A 13 14.76 -19.93 -1.71
C ILE A 13 13.30 -20.34 -1.86
N ASP A 14 12.62 -20.68 -0.76
CA ASP A 14 11.22 -21.10 -0.77
C ASP A 14 10.29 -19.94 -1.19
N GLY A 15 10.47 -18.75 -0.60
CA GLY A 15 9.68 -17.57 -0.92
C GLY A 15 9.92 -17.08 -2.34
N VAL A 16 11.19 -17.08 -2.78
CA VAL A 16 11.56 -16.71 -4.15
C VAL A 16 11.00 -17.74 -5.15
N ALA A 17 11.11 -19.04 -4.88
CA ALA A 17 10.59 -20.08 -5.76
C ALA A 17 9.06 -19.98 -5.91
N ALA A 18 8.34 -19.72 -4.82
CA ALA A 18 6.90 -19.52 -4.87
C ALA A 18 6.52 -18.26 -5.67
N PHE A 19 7.29 -17.18 -5.55
CA PHE A 19 7.11 -15.99 -6.37
C PHE A 19 7.35 -16.28 -7.87
N ILE A 20 8.41 -17.02 -8.22
CA ILE A 20 8.66 -17.42 -9.62
C ILE A 20 7.55 -18.32 -10.15
N ASP A 21 7.08 -19.28 -9.36
CA ASP A 21 5.94 -20.13 -9.72
C ASP A 21 4.70 -19.29 -10.04
N ARG A 22 4.39 -18.30 -9.19
CA ARG A 22 3.29 -17.36 -9.42
C ARG A 22 3.51 -16.50 -10.66
N LEU A 23 4.72 -16.01 -10.88
CA LEU A 23 5.12 -15.21 -12.04
C LEU A 23 4.90 -15.97 -13.35
N LEU A 24 5.32 -17.23 -13.43
CA LEU A 24 5.19 -18.06 -14.65
C LEU A 24 3.73 -18.41 -14.97
N GLN A 25 2.89 -18.49 -13.95
CA GLN A 25 1.45 -18.77 -14.09
C GLN A 25 0.62 -17.50 -14.25
N HIS A 26 1.24 -16.31 -14.23
CA HIS A 26 0.54 -15.05 -14.22
C HIS A 26 -0.02 -14.67 -15.60
N ASP A 27 -1.32 -14.43 -15.67
CA ASP A 27 -2.07 -14.05 -16.89
C ASP A 27 -2.60 -12.61 -16.83
N GLY A 28 -2.05 -11.81 -15.92
CA GLY A 28 -2.39 -10.40 -15.72
C GLY A 28 -1.78 -9.47 -16.74
N GLU A 29 -2.37 -8.28 -16.88
CA GLU A 29 -1.75 -7.14 -17.57
C GLU A 29 -1.73 -5.95 -16.61
N ILE A 30 -0.92 -4.94 -16.94
CA ILE A 30 -0.84 -3.67 -16.19
C ILE A 30 -1.39 -2.52 -17.02
N ASN A 31 -2.29 -1.76 -16.40
CA ASN A 31 -2.95 -0.61 -16.96
C ASN A 31 -2.29 0.62 -16.39
N PHE A 32 -1.35 1.12 -17.17
CA PHE A 32 -0.49 2.24 -16.80
C PHE A 32 -1.23 3.58 -16.78
N GLN A 33 -2.47 3.68 -17.28
CA GLN A 33 -3.26 4.94 -17.35
C GLN A 33 -3.43 5.66 -16.01
N HIS A 34 -3.25 4.94 -14.90
CA HIS A 34 -3.50 5.44 -13.55
C HIS A 34 -2.26 5.32 -12.65
N LEU A 35 -1.13 4.94 -13.25
CA LEU A 35 0.14 4.88 -12.58
C LEU A 35 0.89 6.18 -12.82
N TYR A 36 1.50 6.66 -11.76
CA TYR A 36 2.35 7.83 -11.78
C TYR A 36 3.81 7.40 -11.70
N LYS A 37 4.67 8.13 -12.40
CA LYS A 37 6.13 7.99 -12.28
C LYS A 37 6.74 9.34 -11.93
N VAL A 38 7.79 9.30 -11.13
CA VAL A 38 8.61 10.46 -10.85
C VAL A 38 9.62 10.60 -12.00
N VAL A 39 9.77 11.82 -12.52
CA VAL A 39 10.69 12.16 -13.59
C VAL A 39 11.59 13.29 -13.09
N GLU A 40 12.89 13.14 -13.31
CA GLU A 40 13.89 14.18 -13.01
C GLU A 40 14.27 14.89 -14.32
N GLU A 41 14.10 16.21 -14.35
CA GLU A 41 14.49 17.07 -15.47
C GLU A 41 15.43 18.16 -14.96
N GLY A 42 16.74 17.89 -15.01
CA GLY A 42 17.76 18.78 -14.45
C GLY A 42 17.63 18.87 -12.93
N ASP A 43 17.47 20.09 -12.40
CA ASP A 43 17.27 20.34 -10.97
C ASP A 43 15.80 20.20 -10.53
N SER A 44 14.89 19.90 -11.46
CA SER A 44 13.47 19.77 -11.18
C SER A 44 13.05 18.31 -11.10
N VAL A 45 12.09 18.03 -10.23
CA VAL A 45 11.47 16.72 -10.06
C VAL A 45 9.98 16.91 -10.30
N ALA A 46 9.34 16.00 -11.03
CA ALA A 46 7.92 16.09 -11.29
C ALA A 46 7.27 14.72 -11.24
N LEU A 47 5.98 14.70 -10.93
CA LEU A 47 5.16 13.51 -11.04
C LEU A 47 4.38 13.55 -12.36
N THR A 48 4.48 12.49 -13.14
CA THR A 48 3.82 12.37 -14.46
C THR A 48 2.96 11.12 -14.53
N VAL A 49 1.84 11.19 -15.23
CA VAL A 49 0.99 10.02 -15.52
C VAL A 49 1.68 9.19 -16.62
N CYS A 50 1.70 7.86 -16.46
CA CYS A 50 2.31 6.98 -17.45
C CYS A 50 1.46 6.89 -18.74
N ASP A 51 2.12 6.77 -19.89
CA ASP A 51 1.44 6.59 -21.18
C ASP A 51 0.97 5.14 -21.34
N VAL A 52 -0.26 4.96 -21.83
CA VAL A 52 -0.90 3.67 -22.14
C VAL A 52 -0.10 2.87 -23.18
N ASN A 53 0.64 3.58 -24.04
CA ASN A 53 1.42 2.97 -25.13
C ASN A 53 2.82 2.54 -24.70
N GLU A 54 3.21 2.71 -23.43
CA GLU A 54 4.44 2.14 -22.92
C GLU A 54 4.35 0.61 -23.05
N LYS A 55 5.10 0.04 -24.01
CA LYS A 55 5.24 -1.42 -24.21
C LYS A 55 6.04 -2.01 -23.04
N ILE A 56 5.40 -2.14 -21.89
CA ILE A 56 6.04 -2.61 -20.66
C ILE A 56 5.45 -3.95 -20.27
N ASN A 57 6.34 -4.86 -19.90
CA ASN A 57 6.03 -6.24 -19.54
C ASN A 57 4.93 -6.30 -18.47
N ASN A 58 4.05 -7.29 -18.62
CA ASN A 58 2.80 -7.49 -17.91
C ASN A 58 2.94 -7.89 -16.41
N TYR A 59 4.05 -7.57 -15.76
CA TYR A 59 4.40 -8.10 -14.45
C TYR A 59 4.65 -6.98 -13.44
N ALA A 60 4.02 -7.09 -12.27
CA ALA A 60 4.23 -6.16 -11.16
C ALA A 60 4.33 -6.87 -9.81
N VAL A 61 5.14 -6.28 -8.93
CA VAL A 61 5.13 -6.49 -7.49
C VAL A 61 4.45 -5.29 -6.86
N LEU A 62 3.46 -5.52 -6.00
CA LEU A 62 2.75 -4.48 -5.26
C LEU A 62 3.38 -4.30 -3.88
N ILE A 63 3.62 -3.06 -3.47
CA ILE A 63 4.11 -2.70 -2.14
C ILE A 63 3.18 -1.66 -1.52
N GLY A 64 2.92 -1.77 -0.22
CA GLY A 64 2.13 -0.78 0.50
C GLY A 64 2.95 0.48 0.84
N GLY A 65 2.31 1.64 0.77
CA GLY A 65 2.82 2.89 1.31
C GLY A 65 1.72 3.69 2.01
N GLU A 66 2.10 4.46 3.02
CA GLU A 66 1.17 5.30 3.75
C GLU A 66 1.51 6.77 3.49
N VAL A 67 0.49 7.60 3.23
CA VAL A 67 0.66 9.05 3.36
C VAL A 67 0.54 9.42 4.84
N SER A 68 1.39 8.85 5.68
CA SER A 68 1.39 9.07 7.13
C SER A 68 2.74 9.59 7.64
N ASN A 69 2.63 10.65 8.44
CA ASN A 69 3.47 11.17 9.52
C ASN A 69 5.00 11.32 9.41
N SER A 70 5.73 10.59 8.60
CA SER A 70 7.21 10.65 8.62
C SER A 70 7.83 10.66 7.22
N PHE A 71 9.04 11.20 7.16
CA PHE A 71 9.92 11.12 5.99
C PHE A 71 10.29 9.67 5.77
N SER A 72 9.76 9.08 4.69
CA SER A 72 10.09 7.73 4.19
C SER A 72 10.76 6.81 5.23
N PRO A 73 10.02 6.35 6.26
CA PRO A 73 10.57 5.59 7.35
C PRO A 73 11.19 4.28 6.87
N LEU A 74 12.12 3.74 7.65
CA LEU A 74 12.88 2.55 7.27
C LEU A 74 11.99 1.35 6.88
N TYR A 75 10.83 1.20 7.51
CA TYR A 75 9.91 0.10 7.20
C TYR A 75 9.26 0.22 5.81
N GLU A 76 8.96 1.44 5.35
CA GLU A 76 8.43 1.66 3.99
C GLU A 76 9.53 1.43 2.95
N ILE A 77 10.74 1.95 3.20
CA ILE A 77 11.92 1.69 2.35
C ILE A 77 12.24 0.20 2.26
N SER A 78 12.06 -0.55 3.35
CA SER A 78 12.29 -2.01 3.36
C SER A 78 11.39 -2.74 2.37
N SER A 79 10.20 -2.22 2.09
CA SER A 79 9.33 -2.79 1.06
C SER A 79 9.77 -2.42 -0.35
N ILE A 80 10.39 -1.26 -0.57
CA ILE A 80 11.12 -1.01 -1.84
C ILE A 80 12.22 -2.05 -2.01
N PHE A 81 13.06 -2.29 -0.99
CA PHE A 81 14.14 -3.27 -1.08
C PHE A 81 13.65 -4.67 -1.41
N ARG A 82 12.60 -5.15 -0.72
CA ARG A 82 11.97 -6.46 -1.02
C ARG A 82 11.33 -6.50 -2.40
N GLY A 83 10.61 -5.45 -2.79
CA GLY A 83 9.99 -5.35 -4.11
C GLY A 83 11.02 -5.38 -5.22
N LEU A 84 12.11 -4.63 -5.06
CA LEU A 84 13.25 -4.58 -5.98
C LEU A 84 13.98 -5.91 -6.07
N PHE A 85 14.20 -6.58 -4.93
CA PHE A 85 14.83 -7.89 -4.91
C PHE A 85 13.98 -8.92 -5.66
N LEU A 86 12.67 -9.02 -5.40
CA LEU A 86 11.78 -9.94 -6.12
C LEU A 86 11.70 -9.61 -7.60
N ALA A 87 11.53 -8.33 -7.95
CA ALA A 87 11.49 -7.88 -9.34
C ALA A 87 12.80 -8.20 -10.08
N GLY A 88 13.94 -7.99 -9.43
CA GLY A 88 15.27 -8.25 -10.00
C GLY A 88 15.57 -9.73 -10.17
N VAL A 89 15.29 -10.56 -9.16
CA VAL A 89 15.45 -12.02 -9.25
C VAL A 89 14.50 -12.61 -10.30
N GLY A 90 13.25 -12.13 -10.36
CA GLY A 90 12.30 -12.52 -11.40
C GLY A 90 12.77 -12.15 -12.80
N THR A 91 13.32 -10.94 -12.96
CA THR A 91 13.93 -10.49 -14.23
C THR A 91 15.08 -11.40 -14.64
N ALA A 92 16.04 -11.66 -13.74
CA ALA A 92 17.17 -12.55 -14.00
C ALA A 92 16.72 -13.97 -14.38
N PHE A 93 15.69 -14.49 -13.72
CA PHE A 93 15.12 -15.81 -14.04
C PHE A 93 14.49 -15.83 -15.44
N LEU A 94 13.68 -14.83 -15.77
CA LEU A 94 13.02 -14.73 -17.07
C LEU A 94 14.04 -14.61 -18.20
N ASP A 95 15.02 -13.72 -18.06
CA ASP A 95 16.05 -13.50 -19.09
C ASP A 95 16.89 -14.75 -19.32
N ARG A 96 17.20 -15.50 -18.26
CA ARG A 96 18.07 -16.67 -18.35
C ARG A 96 17.35 -17.93 -18.83
N PHE A 97 16.13 -18.16 -18.36
CA PHE A 97 15.44 -19.45 -18.54
C PHE A 97 14.14 -19.36 -19.33
N CYS A 98 13.57 -18.15 -19.50
CA CYS A 98 12.34 -17.91 -20.23
C CYS A 98 12.47 -16.81 -21.32
N PRO A 99 13.55 -16.77 -22.14
CA PRO A 99 13.82 -15.64 -23.04
C PRO A 99 12.84 -15.48 -24.21
N TYR A 100 11.89 -16.42 -24.39
CA TYR A 100 10.90 -16.39 -25.47
C TYR A 100 9.48 -16.23 -24.90
N ALA A 101 8.85 -15.08 -25.17
CA ALA A 101 7.54 -14.68 -24.63
C ALA A 101 6.34 -15.53 -25.10
N GLU A 102 6.51 -16.38 -26.12
CA GLU A 102 5.40 -17.12 -26.76
C GLU A 102 5.22 -18.57 -26.24
N ARG A 103 6.00 -19.00 -25.23
CA ARG A 103 5.84 -20.33 -24.63
C ARG A 103 5.26 -20.24 -23.22
N GLN A 104 4.29 -21.09 -22.93
CA GLN A 104 3.98 -21.43 -21.54
C GLN A 104 5.13 -22.27 -20.99
N TYR A 105 5.70 -21.83 -19.88
CA TYR A 105 6.75 -22.55 -19.15
C TYR A 105 6.09 -23.25 -17.97
N ASP A 106 6.13 -24.58 -17.98
CA ASP A 106 5.65 -25.42 -16.89
C ASP A 106 6.86 -26.07 -16.23
N PHE A 107 7.38 -25.41 -15.18
CA PHE A 107 8.45 -25.94 -14.35
C PHE A 107 7.86 -26.46 -13.05
N SER A 108 8.27 -27.66 -12.65
CA SER A 108 7.99 -28.13 -11.29
C SER A 108 8.70 -27.24 -10.26
N SER A 109 8.19 -27.19 -9.02
CA SER A 109 8.81 -26.42 -7.93
C SER A 109 10.29 -26.79 -7.72
N ALA A 110 10.64 -28.07 -7.89
CA ALA A 110 12.02 -28.53 -7.80
C ALA A 110 12.92 -27.98 -8.93
N GLU A 111 12.40 -27.89 -10.16
CA GLU A 111 13.12 -27.30 -11.29
C GLU A 111 13.29 -25.79 -11.12
N ILE A 112 12.29 -25.08 -10.59
CA ILE A 112 12.39 -23.65 -10.26
C ILE A 112 13.54 -23.42 -9.27
N VAL A 113 13.57 -24.18 -8.17
CA VAL A 113 14.64 -24.10 -7.16
C VAL A 113 16.01 -24.37 -7.78
N GLN A 114 16.15 -25.43 -8.57
CA GLN A 114 17.43 -25.75 -9.23
C GLN A 114 17.89 -24.63 -10.17
N LYS A 115 16.97 -24.03 -10.93
CA LYS A 115 17.27 -22.92 -11.84
C LYS A 115 17.65 -21.64 -11.10
N LEU A 116 16.96 -21.32 -10.01
CA LEU A 116 17.31 -20.19 -9.14
C LEU A 116 18.73 -20.30 -8.60
N LEU A 117 19.14 -21.49 -8.17
CA LEU A 117 20.50 -21.76 -7.69
C LEU A 117 21.57 -21.75 -8.80
N GLN A 118 21.17 -21.77 -10.08
CA GLN A 118 22.07 -21.65 -11.23
C GLN A 118 22.29 -20.20 -11.68
N LEU A 119 21.51 -19.24 -11.18
CA LEU A 119 21.71 -17.82 -11.49
C LEU A 119 23.07 -17.36 -10.95
N SER A 120 23.89 -16.77 -11.81
CA SER A 120 25.17 -16.20 -11.40
C SER A 120 24.96 -14.89 -10.64
N GLU A 121 25.94 -14.48 -9.84
CA GLU A 121 25.93 -13.15 -9.19
C GLU A 121 25.77 -12.02 -10.23
N VAL A 122 26.32 -12.20 -11.42
CA VAL A 122 26.20 -11.24 -12.53
C VAL A 122 24.76 -11.18 -13.06
N ASP A 123 24.11 -12.33 -13.24
CA ASP A 123 22.70 -12.37 -13.68
C ASP A 123 21.80 -11.66 -12.67
N LEU A 124 21.99 -11.97 -11.38
CA LEU A 124 21.21 -11.37 -10.29
C LEU A 124 21.44 -9.86 -10.18
N LYS A 125 22.70 -9.42 -10.25
CA LYS A 125 23.07 -8.01 -10.20
C LYS A 125 22.44 -7.24 -11.36
N ASN A 126 22.56 -7.74 -12.59
CA ASN A 126 21.96 -7.10 -13.76
C ASN A 126 20.44 -7.00 -13.63
N GLY A 127 19.78 -8.07 -13.15
CA GLY A 127 18.34 -8.07 -12.93
C GLY A 127 17.89 -7.06 -11.88
N ILE A 128 18.63 -6.93 -10.77
CA ILE A 128 18.34 -5.98 -9.68
C ILE A 128 18.62 -4.52 -10.09
N GLU A 129 19.66 -4.28 -10.89
CA GLU A 129 19.99 -2.92 -11.36
C GLU A 129 18.97 -2.36 -12.36
N ALA A 130 18.32 -3.21 -13.14
CA ALA A 130 17.38 -2.81 -14.18
C ALA A 130 16.23 -3.83 -14.34
N PRO A 131 15.35 -3.98 -13.33
CA PRO A 131 14.28 -4.97 -13.36
C PRO A 131 13.27 -4.65 -14.48
N VAL A 132 12.83 -5.70 -15.19
CA VAL A 132 11.74 -5.59 -16.16
C VAL A 132 10.36 -5.79 -15.51
N ILE A 133 10.32 -6.34 -14.30
CA ILE A 133 9.11 -6.44 -13.49
C ILE A 133 8.90 -5.10 -12.78
N SER A 134 7.69 -4.55 -12.91
CA SER A 134 7.33 -3.27 -12.31
C SER A 134 7.18 -3.37 -10.80
N ILE A 135 7.47 -2.29 -10.08
CA ILE A 135 7.19 -2.15 -8.65
C ILE A 135 6.12 -1.07 -8.54
N ILE A 136 4.96 -1.41 -8.01
CA ILE A 136 3.85 -0.47 -7.84
C ILE A 136 3.72 -0.18 -6.34
N CYS A 137 3.92 1.08 -5.95
CA CYS A 137 3.69 1.56 -4.60
C CYS A 137 2.26 2.07 -4.46
N ASP A 138 1.47 1.37 -3.64
CA ASP A 138 0.10 1.72 -3.32
C ASP A 138 0.05 2.70 -2.14
N LEU A 139 -0.16 3.97 -2.43
CA LEU A 139 -0.24 5.03 -1.42
C LEU A 139 -1.69 5.22 -0.94
N ASP A 140 -1.98 4.77 0.28
CA ASP A 140 -3.28 5.03 0.92
C ASP A 140 -3.39 6.52 1.27
N THR A 141 -4.42 7.15 0.73
CA THR A 141 -4.64 8.61 0.79
C THR A 141 -5.94 8.96 1.49
N ASP A 142 -6.72 7.96 1.92
CA ASP A 142 -7.92 8.11 2.75
C ASP A 142 -7.60 8.08 4.27
N ILE A 143 -6.55 8.80 4.65
CA ILE A 143 -6.05 8.81 6.03
C ILE A 143 -6.78 9.91 6.84
N GLU A 144 -7.31 9.52 8.00
CA GLU A 144 -8.06 10.43 8.88
C GLU A 144 -7.12 11.49 9.49
N PRO A 145 -7.56 12.77 9.58
CA PRO A 145 -6.66 13.88 9.86
C PRO A 145 -5.95 13.83 11.23
N TYR A 146 -6.60 13.28 12.25
CA TYR A 146 -5.99 13.16 13.57
C TYR A 146 -4.84 12.15 13.62
N ARG A 147 -4.68 11.31 12.58
CA ARG A 147 -3.54 10.40 12.50
C ARG A 147 -2.26 11.20 12.30
N TYR A 148 -2.30 12.46 11.83
CA TYR A 148 -1.11 13.31 11.80
C TYR A 148 -0.70 13.75 13.19
N VAL A 149 0.41 13.21 13.68
CA VAL A 149 1.09 13.72 14.89
C VAL A 149 2.30 14.59 14.50
N LYS A 150 2.61 14.66 13.21
CA LYS A 150 3.82 15.26 12.64
C LYS A 150 3.55 16.15 11.42
N HIS A 151 2.34 16.71 11.31
CA HIS A 151 1.94 17.59 10.20
C HIS A 151 2.88 18.80 9.99
N GLN A 152 3.50 19.26 11.08
CA GLN A 152 4.53 20.31 11.08
C GLN A 152 5.77 19.95 10.24
N LEU A 153 6.03 18.67 10.04
CA LEU A 153 7.08 18.19 9.15
C LEU A 153 6.77 18.51 7.66
N TRP A 154 5.49 18.67 7.32
CA TRP A 154 5.02 18.95 5.96
C TRP A 154 4.67 20.43 5.73
N GLY A 155 5.06 21.33 6.64
CA GLY A 155 4.69 22.75 6.54
C GLY A 155 3.18 23.01 6.71
N LEU A 156 2.46 22.07 7.32
CA LEU A 156 1.01 22.17 7.50
C LEU A 156 0.66 22.89 8.80
N ASN A 157 -0.40 23.71 8.77
CA ASN A 157 -0.97 24.34 9.95
C ASN A 157 -2.11 23.52 10.59
N GLU A 158 -2.63 23.99 11.74
CA GLU A 158 -3.73 23.33 12.45
C GLU A 158 -5.06 23.26 11.67
N GLU A 159 -5.28 24.13 10.69
CA GLU A 159 -6.49 24.06 9.85
C GLU A 159 -6.40 22.92 8.84
N SER A 160 -5.20 22.65 8.32
CA SER A 160 -4.91 21.51 7.44
C SER A 160 -5.18 20.18 8.15
N MET A 161 -5.01 20.15 9.48
CA MET A 161 -5.33 19.01 10.34
C MET A 161 -6.82 18.67 10.44
N LYS A 162 -7.70 19.43 9.79
CA LYS A 162 -9.12 19.09 9.67
C LYS A 162 -9.45 18.40 8.33
N LYS A 163 -8.49 18.36 7.40
CA LYS A 163 -8.61 17.80 6.04
C LYS A 163 -8.02 16.40 5.97
N ARG A 164 -8.62 15.52 5.16
CA ARG A 164 -8.02 14.23 4.83
C ARG A 164 -6.80 14.43 3.93
N CYS A 165 -5.90 13.45 3.90
CA CYS A 165 -4.68 13.47 3.08
C CYS A 165 -4.96 13.88 1.62
N ALA A 166 -5.93 13.21 1.01
CA ALA A 166 -6.33 13.46 -0.38
C ALA A 166 -6.82 14.90 -0.64
N ASP A 167 -7.30 15.62 0.39
CA ASP A 167 -7.84 16.97 0.26
C ASP A 167 -6.81 18.07 0.64
N ILE A 168 -5.58 17.69 1.04
CA ILE A 168 -4.51 18.64 1.37
C ILE A 168 -3.80 19.07 0.08
N SER A 169 -4.00 20.33 -0.29
CA SER A 169 -3.52 20.95 -1.53
C SER A 169 -2.15 21.60 -1.36
N GLN A 170 -1.54 22.02 -2.47
CA GLN A 170 -0.30 22.80 -2.46
C GLN A 170 -0.40 24.07 -1.60
N VAL A 171 -1.55 24.74 -1.60
CA VAL A 171 -1.77 25.95 -0.77
C VAL A 171 -1.66 25.63 0.72
N ASP A 172 -2.11 24.44 1.12
CA ASP A 172 -2.02 23.97 2.50
C ASP A 172 -0.56 23.64 2.88
N LEU A 173 0.18 22.98 1.97
CA LEU A 173 1.59 22.62 2.17
C LEU A 173 2.52 23.83 2.30
N LEU A 174 2.15 24.95 1.68
CA LEU A 174 2.91 26.21 1.73
C LEU A 174 2.39 27.16 2.81
N SER A 175 1.50 26.70 3.69
CA SER A 175 0.82 27.56 4.68
C SER A 175 1.64 27.85 5.93
N SER A 176 2.66 27.04 6.23
CA SER A 176 3.54 27.21 7.37
C SER A 176 4.94 26.72 7.06
N GLU A 177 5.93 27.24 7.79
CA GLU A 177 7.28 26.71 7.72
C GLU A 177 7.36 25.34 8.38
N ILE A 178 8.28 24.52 7.88
CA ILE A 178 8.63 23.24 8.47
C ILE A 178 9.22 23.47 9.87
N ASP A 179 8.76 22.68 10.86
CA ASP A 179 9.25 22.79 12.23
C ASP A 179 10.66 22.20 12.39
N THR A 180 11.65 23.09 12.49
CA THR A 180 13.06 22.72 12.66
C THR A 180 13.39 22.14 14.03
N SER A 181 12.52 22.31 15.04
CA SER A 181 12.76 21.77 16.40
C SER A 181 12.68 20.24 16.45
N LEU A 182 12.05 19.64 15.44
CA LEU A 182 11.90 18.19 15.28
C LEU A 182 13.09 17.54 14.57
N LYS A 183 14.05 18.35 14.10
CA LYS A 183 15.31 17.91 13.51
C LYS A 183 16.12 17.09 14.52
N ASP A 184 16.79 16.07 14.02
CA ASP A 184 17.60 15.10 14.77
C ASP A 184 16.80 14.27 15.81
N ILE A 185 15.47 14.46 15.91
CA ILE A 185 14.54 13.60 16.64
C ILE A 185 13.89 12.60 15.68
N TYR A 186 13.25 13.09 14.61
CA TYR A 186 12.55 12.24 13.63
C TYR A 186 13.27 12.09 12.29
N TRP A 187 14.15 13.04 11.95
CA TRP A 187 14.74 13.21 10.62
C TRP A 187 16.04 14.02 10.67
N ILE A 188 16.75 14.07 9.55
CA ILE A 188 18.04 14.76 9.39
C ILE A 188 17.90 15.92 8.38
N SER A 189 18.92 16.77 8.23
CA SER A 189 18.85 17.91 7.28
C SER A 189 18.62 17.49 5.84
N GLN A 190 19.10 16.30 5.44
CA GLN A 190 18.88 15.77 4.11
C GLN A 190 17.40 15.42 3.87
N ASP A 191 16.72 14.84 4.86
CA ASP A 191 15.27 14.58 4.78
C ASP A 191 14.48 15.87 4.59
N GLN A 192 14.86 16.94 5.31
CA GLN A 192 14.25 18.25 5.18
C GLN A 192 14.39 18.82 3.77
N SER A 193 15.60 18.75 3.19
CA SER A 193 15.82 19.19 1.82
C SER A 193 14.96 18.42 0.82
N ILE A 194 14.82 17.10 1.00
CA ILE A 194 13.97 16.25 0.14
C ILE A 194 12.49 16.64 0.31
N ALA A 195 12.05 16.90 1.54
CA ALA A 195 10.69 17.33 1.85
C ALA A 195 10.33 18.64 1.16
N GLU A 196 11.20 19.65 1.30
CA GLU A 196 11.01 20.96 0.71
C GLU A 196 10.94 20.86 -0.81
N GLN A 197 11.84 20.09 -1.43
CA GLN A 197 11.83 19.84 -2.87
C GLN A 197 10.53 19.15 -3.31
N ALA A 198 10.07 18.14 -2.58
CA ALA A 198 8.84 17.42 -2.88
C ALA A 198 7.59 18.31 -2.74
N ILE A 199 7.52 19.15 -1.71
CA ILE A 199 6.43 20.11 -1.49
C ILE A 199 6.39 21.14 -2.62
N GLN A 200 7.53 21.68 -3.02
CA GLN A 200 7.61 22.67 -4.10
C GLN A 200 7.23 22.07 -5.47
N SER A 201 7.45 20.78 -5.64
CA SER A 201 7.30 20.05 -6.91
C SER A 201 5.94 19.36 -7.08
N SER A 202 5.02 19.50 -6.13
CA SER A 202 3.75 18.77 -6.09
C SER A 202 2.53 19.67 -5.95
N LYS A 203 1.35 19.15 -6.34
CA LYS A 203 0.08 19.87 -6.21
C LYS A 203 -0.72 19.46 -4.96
N SER A 204 -0.33 18.36 -4.32
CA SER A 204 -1.04 17.76 -3.20
C SER A 204 -0.08 16.99 -2.27
N LEU A 205 -0.49 16.75 -1.03
CA LEU A 205 0.30 15.96 -0.07
C LEU A 205 0.61 14.53 -0.56
N PRO A 206 -0.34 13.79 -1.20
CA PRO A 206 -0.03 12.49 -1.79
C PRO A 206 1.10 12.53 -2.82
N GLU A 207 1.05 13.50 -3.74
CA GLU A 207 2.09 13.68 -4.75
C GLU A 207 3.44 14.02 -4.10
N ALA A 208 3.46 14.89 -3.09
CA ALA A 208 4.66 15.20 -2.32
C ALA A 208 5.25 13.94 -1.69
N LYS A 209 4.42 13.06 -1.11
CA LYS A 209 4.87 11.79 -0.54
C LYS A 209 5.46 10.85 -1.58
N ALA A 210 4.86 10.74 -2.76
CA ALA A 210 5.43 9.92 -3.85
C ALA A 210 6.82 10.42 -4.27
N ILE A 211 6.97 11.73 -4.48
CA ILE A 211 8.25 12.34 -4.85
C ILE A 211 9.30 12.12 -3.73
N GLN A 212 8.92 12.37 -2.48
CA GLN A 212 9.80 12.12 -1.33
C GLN A 212 10.24 10.65 -1.26
N PHE A 213 9.33 9.72 -1.46
CA PHE A 213 9.62 8.28 -1.40
C PHE A 213 10.63 7.88 -2.48
N TYR A 214 10.45 8.40 -3.69
CA TYR A 214 11.37 8.20 -4.80
C TYR A 214 12.77 8.78 -4.52
N LEU A 215 12.85 10.03 -4.06
CA LEU A 215 14.12 10.71 -3.78
C LEU A 215 14.90 10.06 -2.62
N THR A 216 14.21 9.65 -1.54
CA THR A 216 14.85 8.87 -0.47
C THR A 216 15.36 7.53 -1.00
N GLY A 217 14.55 6.84 -1.81
CA GLY A 217 14.94 5.59 -2.46
C GLY A 217 16.16 5.75 -3.37
N GLN A 218 16.23 6.83 -4.14
CA GLN A 218 17.36 7.16 -5.02
C GLN A 218 18.68 7.23 -4.24
N ILE A 219 18.70 7.96 -3.13
CA ILE A 219 19.89 8.13 -2.30
C ILE A 219 20.37 6.78 -1.78
N LEU A 220 19.46 5.97 -1.23
CA LEU A 220 19.80 4.68 -0.65
C LEU A 220 20.25 3.69 -1.74
N LEU A 221 19.49 3.55 -2.82
CA LEU A 221 19.80 2.61 -3.90
C LEU A 221 21.10 2.97 -4.64
N ALA A 222 21.46 4.25 -4.71
CA ALA A 222 22.73 4.68 -5.29
C ALA A 222 23.95 4.10 -4.54
N GLU A 223 23.88 3.92 -3.21
CA GLU A 223 24.95 3.27 -2.44
C GLU A 223 25.11 1.78 -2.76
N LEU A 224 24.06 1.14 -3.28
CA LEU A 224 24.09 -0.22 -3.81
C LEU A 224 24.53 -0.29 -5.28
N GLY A 225 24.80 0.87 -5.92
CA GLY A 225 25.08 0.97 -7.34
C GLY A 225 23.85 0.86 -8.23
N ILE A 226 22.65 1.00 -7.67
CA ILE A 226 21.38 0.86 -8.38
C ILE A 226 20.82 2.24 -8.69
N GLU A 227 20.56 2.50 -9.96
CA GLU A 227 19.94 3.74 -10.41
C GLU A 227 18.42 3.56 -10.41
N ILE A 228 17.71 4.24 -9.50
CA ILE A 228 16.26 4.08 -9.35
C ILE A 228 15.50 4.46 -10.63
N SER A 229 16.04 5.34 -11.47
CA SER A 229 15.48 5.72 -12.78
C SER A 229 15.42 4.55 -13.77
N LYS A 230 16.29 3.55 -13.61
CA LYS A 230 16.27 2.29 -14.37
C LYS A 230 15.29 1.27 -13.79
N SER A 231 14.89 1.45 -12.53
CA SER A 231 13.83 0.66 -11.92
C SER A 231 12.47 1.11 -12.46
N ARG A 232 11.60 0.15 -12.74
CA ARG A 232 10.20 0.40 -13.12
C ARG A 232 9.34 0.67 -11.88
N LEU A 233 9.68 1.72 -11.11
CA LEU A 233 8.95 2.13 -9.90
C LEU A 233 7.81 3.10 -10.25
N TYR A 234 6.59 2.71 -9.91
CA TYR A 234 5.38 3.46 -10.13
C TYR A 234 4.62 3.69 -8.84
N PHE A 235 3.77 4.71 -8.85
CA PHE A 235 2.91 5.08 -7.73
C PHE A 235 1.46 4.99 -8.15
N GLN A 236 0.66 4.36 -7.31
CA GLN A 236 -0.78 4.36 -7.39
C GLN A 236 -1.32 5.06 -6.15
N PHE A 237 -1.98 6.20 -6.34
CA PHE A 237 -2.71 6.83 -5.24
C PHE A 237 -4.03 6.13 -5.08
N VAL A 238 -4.29 5.65 -3.87
CA VAL A 238 -5.53 4.96 -3.54
C VAL A 238 -6.34 5.76 -2.53
N PRO A 239 -7.08 6.80 -2.99
CA PRO A 239 -8.16 7.45 -2.24
C PRO A 239 -9.51 7.29 -2.93
N LYS A 240 -10.54 7.85 -2.27
CA LYS A 240 -11.76 8.58 -2.74
C LYS A 240 -12.17 8.43 -4.22
N GLU A 241 -11.23 8.45 -5.14
CA GLU A 241 -11.42 8.55 -6.58
C GLU A 241 -11.46 7.21 -7.32
N GLU A 242 -11.04 6.07 -6.73
CA GLU A 242 -11.07 4.79 -7.46
C GLU A 242 -12.49 4.36 -7.88
N LEU A 243 -13.51 4.67 -7.08
CA LEU A 243 -14.91 4.55 -7.48
C LEU A 243 -15.34 5.60 -8.51
N MET A 244 -14.64 6.74 -8.52
CA MET A 244 -14.98 7.97 -9.24
C MET A 244 -14.32 8.07 -10.64
N PHE A 245 -13.28 7.30 -10.91
CA PHE A 245 -12.67 7.22 -12.23
C PHE A 245 -13.44 6.32 -13.20
N LEU A 246 -14.42 5.57 -12.67
CA LEU A 246 -15.08 4.50 -13.39
C LEU A 246 -16.36 4.94 -14.12
N GLY A 247 -16.87 6.14 -13.79
CA GLY A 247 -18.14 6.65 -14.30
C GLY A 247 -19.36 5.82 -13.89
N ALA A 248 -20.57 6.33 -14.15
CA ALA A 248 -21.82 5.72 -13.71
C ALA A 248 -22.13 4.33 -14.33
N ASN A 249 -21.43 3.93 -15.40
CA ASN A 249 -21.71 2.72 -16.18
C ASN A 249 -20.67 1.59 -16.01
N SER A 250 -19.81 1.67 -14.98
CA SER A 250 -18.72 0.69 -14.78
C SER A 250 -19.18 -0.68 -14.28
N ASP A 251 -18.47 -1.73 -14.71
CA ASP A 251 -18.61 -3.09 -14.20
C ASP A 251 -18.42 -3.18 -12.67
N VAL A 252 -17.62 -2.29 -12.06
CA VAL A 252 -17.43 -2.21 -10.60
C VAL A 252 -18.72 -1.79 -9.90
N LEU A 253 -19.43 -0.76 -10.38
CA LEU A 253 -20.68 -0.33 -9.75
C LEU A 253 -21.76 -1.42 -9.83
N GLN A 254 -21.77 -2.19 -10.91
CA GLN A 254 -22.66 -3.34 -11.05
C GLN A 254 -22.28 -4.48 -10.08
N VAL A 255 -20.98 -4.71 -9.86
CA VAL A 255 -20.51 -5.65 -8.83
C VAL A 255 -20.93 -5.21 -7.45
N ILE A 256 -20.72 -3.94 -7.10
CA ILE A 256 -21.12 -3.36 -5.82
C ILE A 256 -22.63 -3.51 -5.61
N SER A 257 -23.43 -3.19 -6.64
CA SER A 257 -24.88 -3.32 -6.61
C SER A 257 -25.31 -4.76 -6.33
N ALA A 258 -24.73 -5.74 -7.02
CA ALA A 258 -25.13 -7.12 -6.83
C ALA A 258 -24.63 -7.73 -5.52
N LEU A 259 -23.46 -7.35 -5.04
CA LEU A 259 -22.98 -7.75 -3.71
C LEU A 259 -23.86 -7.22 -2.57
N HIS A 260 -24.76 -6.28 -2.87
CA HIS A 260 -25.73 -5.75 -1.93
C HIS A 260 -26.98 -6.63 -1.72
N ASN A 261 -26.96 -7.90 -2.08
CA ASN A 261 -28.04 -8.82 -1.73
C ASN A 261 -27.83 -9.45 -0.32
N PRO A 262 -28.88 -9.99 0.32
CA PRO A 262 -28.80 -10.52 1.69
C PRO A 262 -27.75 -11.62 1.90
N LYS A 263 -27.50 -12.46 0.89
CA LYS A 263 -26.53 -13.57 0.98
C LYS A 263 -25.11 -13.01 0.98
N SER A 264 -24.76 -12.20 -0.02
CA SER A 264 -23.43 -11.57 -0.12
C SER A 264 -23.16 -10.65 1.06
N MET A 265 -24.14 -9.85 1.49
CA MET A 265 -24.02 -9.01 2.68
C MET A 265 -23.79 -9.80 3.97
N LYS A 266 -24.40 -10.98 4.13
CA LYS A 266 -24.14 -11.87 5.28
C LYS A 266 -22.71 -12.40 5.29
N ILE A 267 -22.19 -12.78 4.12
CA ILE A 267 -20.80 -13.25 3.96
C ILE A 267 -19.83 -12.11 4.26
N LEU A 268 -20.01 -10.96 3.60
CA LEU A 268 -19.19 -9.76 3.82
C LEU A 268 -19.22 -9.32 5.27
N SER A 269 -20.38 -9.32 5.91
CA SER A 269 -20.50 -8.89 7.30
C SER A 269 -19.73 -9.80 8.26
N LYS A 270 -19.75 -11.12 8.02
CA LYS A 270 -18.98 -12.09 8.79
C LYS A 270 -17.48 -11.93 8.53
N LEU A 271 -17.09 -11.78 7.27
CA LEU A 271 -15.70 -11.67 6.87
C LEU A 271 -15.04 -10.42 7.49
N LEU A 272 -15.73 -9.29 7.37
CA LEU A 272 -15.25 -7.97 7.76
C LEU A 272 -15.52 -7.63 9.23
N GLU A 273 -16.14 -8.55 9.99
CA GLU A 273 -16.57 -8.31 11.38
C GLU A 273 -17.40 -7.02 11.53
N SER A 274 -18.13 -6.64 10.47
CA SER A 274 -18.89 -5.39 10.37
C SER A 274 -20.30 -5.67 9.90
N LYS A 275 -21.30 -5.12 10.59
CA LYS A 275 -22.71 -5.25 10.15
C LYS A 275 -23.00 -4.44 8.88
N THR A 276 -22.14 -3.47 8.54
CA THR A 276 -22.34 -2.52 7.45
C THR A 276 -20.99 -2.29 6.76
N PRO A 277 -20.68 -3.08 5.72
CA PRO A 277 -19.38 -3.02 5.07
C PRO A 277 -19.21 -1.79 4.16
N TRP A 278 -20.30 -1.11 3.82
CA TRP A 278 -20.37 0.16 3.11
C TRP A 278 -20.68 1.30 4.09
N THR A 279 -19.81 2.30 4.22
CA THR A 279 -20.01 3.43 5.14
C THR A 279 -19.56 4.75 4.54
N PHE A 280 -20.26 5.85 4.84
CA PHE A 280 -19.78 7.19 4.51
C PHE A 280 -19.12 7.79 5.75
N SER A 281 -17.91 8.34 5.59
CA SER A 281 -17.19 8.93 6.71
C SER A 281 -16.79 10.37 6.43
N PHE A 282 -17.59 11.30 6.94
CA PHE A 282 -17.37 12.71 6.72
C PHE A 282 -16.47 13.25 7.82
N SER A 283 -15.39 13.95 7.43
CA SER A 283 -14.61 14.75 8.37
C SER A 283 -15.51 15.84 8.94
N CYS A 284 -15.56 15.99 10.26
CA CYS A 284 -16.34 17.03 10.89
C CYS A 284 -15.82 18.40 10.45
N PRO A 285 -16.65 19.27 9.84
CA PRO A 285 -16.18 20.57 9.35
C PRO A 285 -15.67 21.47 10.48
N ASN A 286 -16.09 21.23 11.72
CA ASN A 286 -15.65 22.00 12.88
C ASN A 286 -14.32 21.49 13.49
N CYS A 287 -14.11 20.18 13.57
CA CYS A 287 -12.98 19.61 14.34
C CYS A 287 -12.20 18.49 13.64
N GLY A 288 -12.44 18.21 12.36
CA GLY A 288 -11.72 17.18 11.59
C GLY A 288 -12.06 15.73 11.92
N GLU A 289 -12.60 15.45 13.11
CA GLU A 289 -12.95 14.09 13.55
C GLU A 289 -13.97 13.41 12.62
N SER A 290 -13.75 12.13 12.33
CA SER A 290 -14.59 11.36 11.41
C SER A 290 -15.95 11.03 12.01
N SER A 291 -17.02 11.44 11.32
CA SER A 291 -18.37 10.95 11.56
C SER A 291 -18.69 9.84 10.57
N LYS A 292 -18.93 8.63 11.07
CA LYS A 292 -19.30 7.47 10.24
C LYS A 292 -20.82 7.32 10.24
N ARG A 293 -21.45 7.34 9.07
CA ARG A 293 -22.88 7.10 8.89
C ARG A 293 -23.13 6.09 7.79
N VAL A 294 -24.15 5.27 8.02
CA VAL A 294 -24.60 4.21 7.11
C VAL A 294 -25.69 4.82 6.23
N ILE A 295 -25.58 4.70 4.91
CA ILE A 295 -26.71 4.95 4.01
C ILE A 295 -27.39 3.60 3.78
N ASN A 296 -28.70 3.56 4.03
CA ASN A 296 -29.52 2.38 3.72
C ASN A 296 -29.72 2.36 2.19
N PRO A 297 -29.40 1.26 1.47
CA PRO A 297 -29.39 1.20 0.00
C PRO A 297 -30.74 1.30 -0.72
N GLU A 298 -31.83 1.65 -0.05
CA GLU A 298 -33.05 2.03 -0.77
C GLU A 298 -32.83 3.41 -1.41
N PHE A 299 -31.98 3.47 -2.45
CA PHE A 299 -31.60 4.62 -3.27
C PHE A 299 -32.76 5.15 -4.13
N ASN A 300 -33.98 5.07 -3.62
CA ASN A 300 -35.17 5.36 -4.38
C ASN A 300 -36.20 6.05 -3.50
N LYS A 301 -35.88 7.28 -3.08
CA LYS A 301 -36.83 8.34 -2.73
C LYS A 301 -36.14 9.72 -2.74
N THR A 302 -36.93 10.73 -3.09
CA THR A 302 -36.68 12.18 -3.05
C THR A 302 -35.59 12.65 -2.09
N LEU A 303 -34.58 13.41 -2.59
CA LEU A 303 -33.60 14.22 -1.85
C LEU A 303 -33.45 13.84 -0.35
N ASP A 304 -32.86 12.68 -0.09
CA ASP A 304 -32.62 12.24 1.28
C ASP A 304 -31.48 13.08 1.88
N ILE A 305 -31.80 13.91 2.87
CA ILE A 305 -30.79 14.64 3.64
C ILE A 305 -30.24 13.69 4.71
N ILE A 306 -28.91 13.49 4.73
CA ILE A 306 -28.26 12.78 5.83
C ILE A 306 -27.97 13.76 6.95
N HIS A 307 -28.58 13.54 8.10
CA HIS A 307 -28.24 14.25 9.33
C HIS A 307 -27.00 13.64 10.01
N LEU A 308 -25.89 14.37 9.96
CA LEU A 308 -24.61 13.97 10.53
C LEU A 308 -24.41 14.61 11.91
N LYS A 309 -23.75 13.88 12.81
CA LYS A 309 -23.29 14.37 14.10
C LYS A 309 -21.88 13.85 14.35
N CYS A 310 -20.97 14.75 14.67
CA CYS A 310 -19.60 14.43 15.05
C CYS A 310 -19.60 13.57 16.32
N SER A 311 -18.85 12.46 16.31
CA SER A 311 -18.86 11.51 17.44
C SER A 311 -18.23 12.13 18.67
N GLN A 312 -18.96 12.20 19.78
CA GLN A 312 -18.44 12.65 21.07
C GLN A 312 -17.76 11.52 21.86
N SER A 313 -17.64 10.32 21.28
CA SER A 313 -16.91 9.21 21.87
C SER A 313 -15.42 9.54 21.95
N LYS A 314 -14.80 9.35 23.12
CA LYS A 314 -13.34 9.35 23.20
C LYS A 314 -12.78 8.15 22.45
N ARG A 315 -11.85 8.40 21.54
CA ARG A 315 -11.06 7.39 20.83
C ARG A 315 -9.63 7.46 21.32
N GLU A 316 -9.09 6.30 21.67
CA GLU A 316 -7.69 6.15 22.03
C GLU A 316 -6.89 5.73 20.80
N PHE A 317 -5.86 6.50 20.49
CA PHE A 317 -4.85 6.18 19.50
C PHE A 317 -3.54 5.97 20.22
N ARG A 318 -2.79 4.93 19.84
CA ARG A 318 -1.42 4.78 20.31
C ARG A 318 -0.52 5.21 19.18
N ASN A 319 0.35 6.19 19.46
CA ASN A 319 1.39 6.57 18.51
C ASN A 319 2.59 5.61 18.60
N GLU A 320 3.61 5.86 17.79
CA GLU A 320 4.87 5.13 17.69
C GLU A 320 5.67 5.05 19.01
N LEU A 321 5.40 5.95 19.96
CA LEU A 321 5.99 5.95 21.30
C LEU A 321 5.16 5.12 22.30
N GLY A 322 4.08 4.49 21.85
CA GLY A 322 3.08 3.86 22.72
C GLY A 322 2.24 4.86 23.51
N THR A 323 2.38 6.17 23.24
CA THR A 323 1.63 7.23 23.93
C THR A 323 0.18 7.19 23.49
N VAL A 324 -0.72 7.23 24.48
CA VAL A 324 -2.16 7.25 24.23
C VAL A 324 -2.60 8.68 23.94
N LEU A 325 -2.92 8.94 22.67
CA LEU A 325 -3.62 10.12 22.22
C LEU A 325 -5.13 9.91 22.35
N LEU A 326 -5.77 10.71 23.19
CA LEU A 326 -7.22 10.74 23.32
C LEU A 326 -7.78 11.80 22.37
N ARG A 327 -8.60 11.37 21.41
CA ARG A 327 -9.36 12.27 20.55
C ARG A 327 -10.84 12.17 20.86
N GLN A 328 -11.53 13.30 20.82
CA GLN A 328 -12.96 13.38 21.06
C GLN A 328 -13.56 14.38 20.08
N GLY A 329 -14.56 13.96 19.31
CA GLY A 329 -15.26 14.87 18.41
C GLY A 329 -16.14 15.87 19.14
N CYS A 330 -16.38 17.01 18.49
CA CYS A 330 -17.02 18.17 19.09
C CYS A 330 -18.55 18.08 19.20
N GLY A 331 -19.19 17.04 18.64
CA GLY A 331 -20.65 16.89 18.66
C GLY A 331 -21.40 17.79 17.66
N HIS A 332 -20.68 18.55 16.83
CA HIS A 332 -21.25 19.39 15.78
C HIS A 332 -22.20 18.59 14.88
N LYS A 333 -23.29 19.22 14.45
CA LYS A 333 -24.31 18.63 13.58
C LYS A 333 -24.33 19.38 12.26
N TRP A 334 -24.38 18.65 11.17
CA TRP A 334 -24.48 19.21 9.82
C TRP A 334 -25.22 18.25 8.91
N ASP A 335 -25.72 18.78 7.81
CA ASP A 335 -26.55 18.06 6.87
C ASP A 335 -25.81 17.88 5.54
N VAL A 336 -25.95 16.69 4.96
CA VAL A 336 -25.41 16.39 3.63
C VAL A 336 -26.57 15.98 2.71
N PRO A 337 -26.90 16.77 1.68
CA PRO A 337 -27.95 16.41 0.75
C PRO A 337 -27.48 15.30 -0.19
N ILE A 338 -28.21 14.18 -0.28
CA ILE A 338 -27.99 13.15 -1.29
C ILE A 338 -28.81 13.50 -2.54
N PRO A 339 -28.19 13.87 -3.66
CA PRO A 339 -28.92 14.11 -4.89
C PRO A 339 -29.41 12.77 -5.48
N SER A 340 -30.58 12.82 -6.11
CA SER A 340 -31.21 11.66 -6.76
C SER A 340 -30.62 11.34 -8.14
N ASP A 341 -29.97 12.32 -8.78
CA ASP A 341 -29.27 12.12 -10.04
C ASP A 341 -27.97 11.34 -9.81
N PRO A 342 -27.75 10.20 -10.49
CA PRO A 342 -26.55 9.40 -10.29
C PRO A 342 -25.23 10.15 -10.51
N ASN A 343 -25.17 11.11 -11.45
CA ASN A 343 -23.96 11.90 -11.69
C ASN A 343 -23.74 12.94 -10.59
N LEU A 344 -24.79 13.57 -10.08
CA LEU A 344 -24.69 14.46 -8.92
C LEU A 344 -24.37 13.69 -7.65
N LEU A 345 -24.90 12.47 -7.49
CA LEU A 345 -24.59 11.59 -6.36
C LEU A 345 -23.13 11.22 -6.39
N PHE A 346 -22.66 10.83 -7.57
CA PHE A 346 -21.26 10.62 -7.86
C PHE A 346 -20.42 11.86 -7.48
N GLN A 347 -20.76 13.06 -7.96
CA GLN A 347 -20.08 14.31 -7.55
C GLN A 347 -20.16 14.58 -6.03
N LEU A 348 -21.23 14.14 -5.35
CA LEU A 348 -21.30 14.23 -3.89
C LEU A 348 -20.32 13.24 -3.23
N LEU A 349 -20.21 12.01 -3.72
CA LEU A 349 -19.23 11.02 -3.22
C LEU A 349 -17.80 11.50 -3.50
N GLU A 350 -17.61 12.21 -4.62
CA GLU A 350 -16.35 12.89 -4.98
C GLU A 350 -15.99 14.00 -3.99
N LYS A 351 -16.97 14.77 -3.51
CA LYS A 351 -16.76 15.89 -2.59
C LYS A 351 -16.73 15.46 -1.14
N SER A 352 -17.45 14.41 -0.81
CA SER A 352 -17.70 13.99 0.56
C SER A 352 -17.04 12.65 0.82
N SER A 353 -16.02 12.61 1.66
CA SER A 353 -15.13 11.47 1.87
C SER A 353 -15.89 10.15 2.18
N PHE A 354 -16.23 9.38 1.15
CA PHE A 354 -16.86 8.07 1.31
C PHE A 354 -15.80 7.06 1.71
N THR A 355 -16.10 6.19 2.68
CA THR A 355 -15.12 5.22 3.18
C THR A 355 -15.68 3.81 3.17
N VAL A 356 -15.32 3.07 2.14
CA VAL A 356 -15.54 1.62 2.14
C VAL A 356 -14.59 0.94 3.12
N SER A 357 -14.95 -0.25 3.59
CA SER A 357 -13.97 -1.12 4.25
C SER A 357 -12.76 -1.29 3.32
N CYS A 358 -11.53 -1.26 3.86
CA CYS A 358 -10.33 -1.45 3.04
C CYS A 358 -10.38 -2.77 2.25
N ALA A 359 -10.96 -3.85 2.79
CA ALA A 359 -11.18 -5.07 1.99
C ALA A 359 -12.06 -4.84 0.75
N ILE A 360 -13.09 -4.00 0.85
CA ILE A 360 -13.93 -3.64 -0.30
C ILE A 360 -13.18 -2.72 -1.27
N ARG A 361 -12.33 -1.82 -0.78
CA ARG A 361 -11.40 -1.08 -1.63
C ARG A 361 -10.51 -2.05 -2.39
N GLU A 362 -9.98 -3.07 -1.71
CA GLU A 362 -9.20 -4.11 -2.36
C GLU A 362 -10.02 -4.97 -3.33
N LEU A 363 -11.32 -5.16 -3.11
CA LEU A 363 -12.20 -5.78 -4.11
C LEU A 363 -12.39 -4.89 -5.35
N ILE A 364 -12.61 -3.59 -5.16
CA ILE A 364 -12.67 -2.60 -6.24
C ILE A 364 -11.35 -2.61 -7.01
N ARG A 365 -10.23 -2.65 -6.28
CA ARG A 365 -8.91 -2.90 -6.84
C ARG A 365 -8.93 -4.22 -7.59
N VAL A 366 -9.23 -5.40 -7.04
CA VAL A 366 -9.28 -6.69 -7.77
C VAL A 366 -10.05 -6.62 -9.11
N ILE A 367 -11.18 -5.92 -9.15
CA ILE A 367 -12.01 -5.77 -10.36
C ILE A 367 -11.43 -4.74 -11.34
N LYS A 368 -10.75 -3.71 -10.85
CA LYS A 368 -9.97 -2.75 -11.65
C LYS A 368 -8.60 -3.34 -12.03
N SER A 369 -8.02 -4.17 -11.18
CA SER A 369 -6.67 -4.71 -11.16
C SER A 369 -6.62 -6.00 -11.98
N SER A 370 -7.74 -6.52 -12.47
CA SER A 370 -7.69 -7.28 -13.72
C SER A 370 -7.08 -6.48 -14.88
N SER A 371 -7.07 -5.14 -14.78
CA SER A 371 -6.25 -4.26 -15.61
C SER A 371 -4.89 -3.93 -15.01
N ILE A 372 -4.61 -4.14 -13.71
CA ILE A 372 -3.29 -3.98 -13.03
C ILE A 372 -3.09 -5.19 -12.11
N SER A 373 -2.82 -6.39 -12.61
CA SER A 373 -2.82 -7.57 -11.72
C SER A 373 -1.40 -7.79 -11.25
N PRO A 374 -0.99 -7.37 -10.04
CA PRO A 374 0.33 -7.75 -9.55
C PRO A 374 0.38 -9.26 -9.30
N ILE A 375 1.60 -9.79 -9.38
CA ILE A 375 1.94 -11.19 -9.07
C ILE A 375 1.78 -11.42 -7.57
N CYS A 376 2.29 -10.48 -6.77
CA CYS A 376 2.28 -10.55 -5.32
C CYS A 376 2.15 -9.16 -4.67
N TYR A 377 1.75 -9.17 -3.40
CA TYR A 377 1.82 -8.05 -2.47
C TYR A 377 2.91 -8.31 -1.44
N VAL A 378 3.86 -7.39 -1.30
CA VAL A 378 4.87 -7.42 -0.25
C VAL A 378 4.34 -6.61 0.93
N ALA A 379 3.97 -7.31 2.00
CA ALA A 379 3.48 -6.65 3.20
C ALA A 379 4.60 -6.00 3.98
N ASN A 380 4.32 -4.82 4.53
CA ASN A 380 5.18 -4.11 5.46
C ASN A 380 5.27 -4.89 6.78
N SER A 381 4.17 -4.95 7.55
CA SER A 381 4.11 -5.59 8.86
C SER A 381 2.76 -6.21 9.18
N ILE A 382 2.66 -7.54 9.16
CA ILE A 382 1.41 -8.25 9.53
C ILE A 382 1.39 -8.81 10.95
N GLY A 383 2.43 -8.52 11.75
CA GLY A 383 2.53 -8.98 13.14
C GLY A 383 2.66 -10.50 13.27
N LEU A 384 3.35 -11.14 12.33
CA LEU A 384 3.68 -12.56 12.36
C LEU A 384 5.20 -12.76 12.35
N LYS A 385 5.64 -13.88 12.89
CA LYS A 385 7.00 -14.39 12.72
C LYS A 385 6.96 -15.88 12.38
N LYS A 386 7.96 -16.40 11.68
CA LYS A 386 8.12 -17.83 11.43
C LYS A 386 8.87 -18.49 12.60
N SER A 387 8.39 -19.65 13.04
CA SER A 387 8.93 -20.46 14.13
C SER A 387 8.90 -21.92 13.66
N GLY A 388 10.05 -22.41 13.18
CA GLY A 388 10.11 -23.65 12.40
C GLY A 388 9.27 -23.55 11.12
N ASP A 389 8.37 -24.49 10.90
CA ASP A 389 7.51 -24.54 9.70
C ASP A 389 6.16 -23.80 9.87
N ARG A 390 5.99 -23.02 10.95
CA ARG A 390 4.71 -22.36 11.27
C ARG A 390 4.90 -20.88 11.53
N PHE A 391 3.83 -20.12 11.26
CA PHE A 391 3.75 -18.72 11.68
C PHE A 391 3.14 -18.60 13.08
N GLU A 392 3.72 -17.72 13.88
CA GLU A 392 3.27 -17.34 15.21
C GLU A 392 2.89 -15.85 15.24
N ILE A 393 1.89 -15.51 16.06
CA ILE A 393 1.45 -14.12 16.25
C ILE A 393 2.44 -13.40 17.16
N ILE A 394 2.97 -12.26 16.70
CA ILE A 394 3.75 -11.37 17.54
C ILE A 394 2.78 -10.57 18.43
N PRO A 395 2.88 -10.70 19.77
CA PRO A 395 2.05 -9.90 20.66
C PRO A 395 2.45 -8.41 20.59
N ASN A 396 1.48 -7.51 20.74
CA ASN A 396 1.69 -6.07 20.86
C ASN A 396 2.26 -5.35 19.62
N LEU A 397 1.88 -5.76 18.41
CA LEU A 397 2.09 -4.90 17.23
C LEU A 397 1.41 -3.53 17.49
N PRO A 398 2.12 -2.39 17.33
CA PRO A 398 1.53 -1.07 17.42
C PRO A 398 0.29 -0.98 16.52
N LYS A 399 -0.86 -0.62 17.10
CA LYS A 399 -2.09 -0.44 16.32
C LYS A 399 -1.95 0.81 15.46
N GLY A 400 -2.22 0.71 14.16
CA GLY A 400 -2.23 1.85 13.23
C GLY A 400 -1.00 1.99 12.33
N PHE A 401 -0.11 0.99 12.29
CA PHE A 401 1.07 0.97 11.41
C PHE A 401 1.04 -0.28 10.51
N GLY A 402 1.26 -0.09 9.21
CA GLY A 402 1.47 -1.16 8.24
C GLY A 402 0.27 -2.09 8.04
N ASP A 403 0.51 -3.16 7.28
CA ASP A 403 -0.51 -4.12 6.86
C ASP A 403 -1.03 -5.00 8.00
N HIS A 404 -2.10 -4.64 8.70
CA HIS A 404 -2.57 -5.49 9.79
C HIS A 404 -3.09 -6.87 9.33
N ARG A 405 -2.74 -7.96 10.05
CA ARG A 405 -3.20 -9.34 9.76
C ARG A 405 -4.69 -9.42 9.44
N LYS A 406 -5.55 -8.88 10.30
CA LYS A 406 -7.01 -8.93 10.12
C LYS A 406 -7.44 -8.29 8.79
N LEU A 407 -6.76 -7.22 8.40
CA LEU A 407 -7.02 -6.54 7.14
C LEU A 407 -6.61 -7.45 5.98
N MET A 408 -5.36 -7.93 5.96
CA MET A 408 -4.87 -8.84 4.91
C MET A 408 -5.75 -10.10 4.80
N THR A 409 -6.08 -10.77 5.91
CA THR A 409 -7.00 -11.92 5.87
C THR A 409 -8.33 -11.56 5.20
N SER A 410 -8.88 -10.38 5.47
CA SER A 410 -10.14 -9.93 4.87
C SER A 410 -10.00 -9.65 3.38
N VAL A 411 -8.91 -9.01 2.96
CA VAL A 411 -8.58 -8.70 1.57
C VAL A 411 -8.45 -9.98 0.74
N PHE A 412 -7.55 -10.88 1.14
CA PHE A 412 -7.29 -12.13 0.39
C PHE A 412 -8.50 -13.07 0.41
N SER A 413 -9.23 -13.16 1.53
CA SER A 413 -10.49 -13.94 1.56
C SER A 413 -11.53 -13.37 0.59
N LEU A 414 -11.64 -12.05 0.48
CA LEU A 414 -12.62 -11.44 -0.40
C LEU A 414 -12.26 -11.65 -1.87
N GLN A 415 -10.98 -11.55 -2.21
CA GLN A 415 -10.46 -11.89 -3.54
C GLN A 415 -10.77 -13.36 -3.89
N HIS A 416 -10.49 -14.29 -2.99
CA HIS A 416 -10.79 -15.72 -3.15
C HIS A 416 -12.27 -15.97 -3.43
N LEU A 417 -13.16 -15.41 -2.60
CA LEU A 417 -14.60 -15.59 -2.73
C LEU A 417 -15.15 -14.97 -4.03
N LEU A 418 -14.59 -13.85 -4.51
CA LEU A 418 -14.96 -13.29 -5.80
C LEU A 418 -14.49 -14.18 -6.95
N ILE A 419 -13.22 -14.59 -6.95
CA ILE A 419 -12.62 -15.41 -8.02
C ILE A 419 -13.34 -16.75 -8.16
N ASN A 420 -13.75 -17.37 -7.05
CA ASN A 420 -14.48 -18.64 -7.06
C ASN A 420 -15.97 -18.49 -7.34
N GLY A 421 -16.51 -17.27 -7.33
CA GLY A 421 -17.93 -17.02 -7.55
C GLY A 421 -18.81 -17.32 -6.33
N ASP A 422 -18.21 -17.43 -5.14
CA ASP A 422 -18.93 -17.71 -3.90
C ASP A 422 -19.77 -16.53 -3.42
N LEU A 423 -19.36 -15.30 -3.78
CA LEU A 423 -20.15 -14.09 -3.58
C LEU A 423 -21.30 -14.06 -4.59
N GLU A 424 -21.01 -13.80 -5.86
CA GLU A 424 -21.99 -13.63 -6.95
C GLU A 424 -21.54 -14.35 -8.24
N PRO A 425 -22.01 -15.58 -8.49
CA PRO A 425 -21.55 -16.41 -9.61
C PRO A 425 -21.72 -15.76 -10.99
N GLU A 426 -22.87 -15.12 -11.23
CA GLU A 426 -23.18 -14.50 -12.53
C GLU A 426 -22.23 -13.35 -12.86
N ILE A 427 -21.88 -12.55 -11.85
CA ILE A 427 -20.96 -11.44 -11.99
C ILE A 427 -19.53 -11.92 -12.12
N THR A 428 -19.12 -12.90 -11.32
CA THR A 428 -17.81 -13.53 -11.48
C THR A 428 -17.64 -14.08 -12.89
N HIS A 429 -18.63 -14.81 -13.42
CA HIS A 429 -18.59 -15.33 -14.79
C HIS A 429 -18.45 -14.20 -15.81
N ARG A 430 -19.24 -13.12 -15.66
CA ARG A 430 -19.20 -11.97 -16.55
C ARG A 430 -17.88 -11.20 -16.50
N LEU A 431 -17.30 -11.01 -15.32
CA LEU A 431 -16.01 -10.36 -15.18
C LEU A 431 -14.91 -11.21 -15.82
N LYS A 432 -14.92 -12.53 -15.58
CA LYS A 432 -13.98 -13.46 -16.23
C LYS A 432 -14.12 -13.45 -17.75
N SER A 433 -15.34 -13.44 -18.30
CA SER A 433 -15.56 -13.41 -19.76
C SER A 433 -15.10 -12.10 -20.41
N LYS A 434 -15.05 -11.00 -19.65
CA LYS A 434 -14.50 -9.72 -20.08
C LYS A 434 -12.99 -9.58 -19.84
N GLY A 435 -12.34 -10.58 -19.25
CA GLY A 435 -10.94 -10.47 -18.81
C GLY A 435 -10.74 -9.54 -17.61
N LEU A 436 -11.82 -9.12 -16.95
CA LEU A 436 -11.85 -8.20 -15.81
C LEU A 436 -11.76 -8.90 -14.44
N LEU A 437 -11.51 -10.19 -14.41
CA LEU A 437 -11.22 -10.92 -13.19
C LEU A 437 -10.31 -12.08 -13.54
N LYS A 438 -9.16 -12.16 -12.87
CA LYS A 438 -8.16 -13.19 -13.12
C LYS A 438 -8.57 -14.51 -12.47
N SER A 439 -7.92 -15.57 -12.93
CA SER A 439 -8.19 -16.94 -12.49
C SER A 439 -7.57 -17.27 -11.14
N LYS A 440 -6.56 -16.50 -10.70
CA LYS A 440 -5.80 -16.74 -9.48
C LYS A 440 -5.71 -15.49 -8.61
N GLU A 441 -5.64 -15.71 -7.30
CA GLU A 441 -5.36 -14.67 -6.31
C GLU A 441 -3.93 -14.14 -6.44
N MET A 442 -3.73 -12.91 -5.96
CA MET A 442 -2.40 -12.37 -5.71
C MET A 442 -1.75 -13.18 -4.59
N GLN A 443 -0.42 -13.32 -4.63
CA GLN A 443 0.31 -13.95 -3.54
C GLN A 443 0.64 -12.93 -2.43
N LEU A 444 0.55 -13.33 -1.16
CA LEU A 444 0.98 -12.49 -0.04
C LEU A 444 2.41 -12.87 0.38
N MET A 445 3.34 -11.93 0.21
CA MET A 445 4.73 -12.06 0.65
C MET A 445 4.93 -11.28 1.94
N ILE A 446 5.52 -11.92 2.94
CA ILE A 446 5.73 -11.36 4.28
C ILE A 446 7.16 -11.60 4.75
N ARG A 447 7.55 -10.85 5.78
CA ARG A 447 8.79 -11.10 6.51
C ARG A 447 8.61 -12.16 7.60
N ALA A 448 9.52 -13.13 7.70
CA ALA A 448 9.44 -14.17 8.73
C ALA A 448 10.00 -13.73 10.08
N SER A 449 10.93 -12.78 10.12
CA SER A 449 11.48 -12.23 11.34
C SER A 449 10.65 -11.03 11.85
N GLN A 450 10.83 -10.69 13.14
CA GLN A 450 10.18 -9.51 13.73
C GLN A 450 10.53 -8.26 12.94
N ASP A 451 9.51 -7.52 12.51
CA ASP A 451 9.62 -6.33 11.66
C ASP A 451 10.76 -5.38 12.06
N LEU A 452 11.31 -4.65 11.09
CA LEU A 452 12.28 -3.59 11.34
C LEU A 452 11.68 -2.45 12.18
N VAL A 453 10.36 -2.25 12.14
CA VAL A 453 9.64 -1.37 13.11
C VAL A 453 9.87 -1.80 14.57
N HIS A 454 10.12 -3.10 14.80
CA HIS A 454 10.38 -3.69 16.10
C HIS A 454 11.86 -3.90 16.41
N ASP A 455 12.76 -3.67 15.46
CA ASP A 455 14.20 -3.85 15.65
C ASP A 455 14.72 -2.76 16.60
N ASN A 456 14.93 -3.15 17.87
CA ASN A 456 15.41 -2.26 18.91
C ASN A 456 16.80 -1.70 18.62
N GLU A 457 17.59 -2.35 17.77
CA GLU A 457 18.92 -1.88 17.37
C GLU A 457 18.83 -0.69 16.41
N LEU A 458 17.72 -0.57 15.67
CA LEU A 458 17.47 0.46 14.66
C LEU A 458 16.63 1.64 15.19
N LYS A 459 16.26 1.63 16.48
CA LYS A 459 15.46 2.71 17.07
C LYS A 459 16.34 3.89 17.47
N CYS A 460 15.94 5.10 17.09
CA CYS A 460 16.53 6.31 17.63
C CYS A 460 15.78 6.75 18.90
N ALA A 461 16.51 7.21 19.90
CA ALA A 461 15.93 7.85 21.07
C ALA A 461 15.58 9.32 20.77
N ASP A 462 14.45 9.80 21.26
CA ASP A 462 14.12 11.22 21.30
C ASP A 462 14.91 11.95 22.41
N ASN A 463 14.70 13.27 22.53
CA ASN A 463 15.33 14.11 23.56
C ASN A 463 14.97 13.71 25.01
N ASN A 464 13.99 12.82 25.20
CA ASN A 464 13.56 12.28 26.49
C ASN A 464 13.99 10.81 26.68
N ASN A 465 14.89 10.28 25.84
CA ASN A 465 15.29 8.86 25.80
C ASN A 465 14.14 7.87 25.50
N LEU A 466 13.07 8.32 24.85
CA LEU A 466 12.01 7.45 24.34
C LEU A 466 12.36 6.98 22.94
N TYR A 467 12.37 5.66 22.74
CA TYR A 467 12.66 5.06 21.45
C TYR A 467 11.53 5.32 20.45
N VAL A 468 11.84 5.97 19.33
CA VAL A 468 10.94 6.28 18.22
C VAL A 468 11.08 5.18 17.15
N THR A 469 9.96 4.54 16.77
CA THR A 469 9.95 3.47 15.75
C THR A 469 9.66 3.97 14.33
N ASP A 470 9.41 5.27 14.16
CA ASP A 470 8.98 5.93 12.92
C ASP A 470 9.92 7.11 12.57
N THR A 471 11.21 6.80 12.46
CA THR A 471 12.26 7.72 12.03
C THR A 471 12.60 7.49 10.55
N SER A 472 13.11 8.55 9.89
CA SER A 472 13.59 8.44 8.50
C SER A 472 14.59 7.30 8.31
N ALA A 473 14.52 6.63 7.15
CA ALA A 473 15.51 5.66 6.72
C ALA A 473 16.94 6.24 6.64
N LEU A 474 17.09 7.52 6.29
CA LEU A 474 18.42 8.17 6.21
C LEU A 474 19.05 8.34 7.60
N LYS A 475 18.24 8.36 8.66
CA LYS A 475 18.74 8.43 10.03
C LYS A 475 19.44 7.14 10.47
N ALA A 476 19.06 5.99 9.90
CA ALA A 476 19.76 4.73 10.14
C ALA A 476 21.23 4.81 9.66
N LEU A 477 21.51 5.54 8.57
CA LEU A 477 22.87 5.76 8.09
C LEU A 477 23.70 6.57 9.09
N GLN A 478 23.12 7.61 9.71
CA GLN A 478 23.79 8.38 10.76
C GLN A 478 24.12 7.56 12.00
N ALA A 479 23.31 6.54 12.31
CA ALA A 479 23.56 5.62 13.41
C ALA A 479 24.68 4.59 13.11
N GLY A 480 25.26 4.63 11.90
CA GLY A 480 26.41 3.80 11.51
C GLY A 480 26.07 2.55 10.72
N TYR A 481 24.80 2.35 10.35
CA TYR A 481 24.40 1.24 9.48
C TYR A 481 24.72 1.57 8.01
N SER A 482 25.24 0.60 7.28
CA SER A 482 25.41 0.70 5.83
C SER A 482 24.12 0.34 5.09
N VAL A 483 23.93 0.86 3.87
CA VAL A 483 22.76 0.48 3.06
C VAL A 483 22.76 -1.02 2.74
N TRP A 484 23.93 -1.65 2.58
CA TRP A 484 24.04 -3.10 2.38
C TRP A 484 23.47 -3.89 3.56
N GLU A 485 23.79 -3.51 4.79
CA GLU A 485 23.23 -4.14 5.99
C GLU A 485 21.73 -3.92 6.10
N LEU A 486 21.23 -2.72 5.77
CA LEU A 486 19.79 -2.43 5.77
C LEU A 486 19.06 -3.24 4.70
N PHE A 487 19.64 -3.36 3.51
CA PHE A 487 19.11 -4.18 2.42
C PHE A 487 19.04 -5.64 2.83
N GLU A 488 20.15 -6.23 3.28
CA GLU A 488 20.19 -7.62 3.77
C GLU A 488 19.16 -7.88 4.87
N ARG A 489 19.07 -7.01 5.88
CA ARG A 489 18.08 -7.15 6.98
C ARG A 489 16.63 -7.04 6.51
N ALA A 490 16.37 -6.33 5.41
CA ALA A 490 15.04 -6.20 4.82
C ALA A 490 14.62 -7.44 4.02
N ILE A 491 15.58 -8.16 3.42
CA ILE A 491 15.34 -9.37 2.60
C ILE A 491 15.22 -10.61 3.49
N ASP A 492 14.01 -10.86 3.94
CA ASP A 492 13.57 -12.10 4.56
C ASP A 492 12.14 -12.32 4.06
N ILE A 493 11.97 -13.18 3.06
CA ILE A 493 10.77 -13.23 2.22
C ILE A 493 10.16 -14.62 2.28
N HIS A 494 8.90 -14.66 2.73
CA HIS A 494 8.11 -15.87 2.79
C HIS A 494 6.72 -15.67 2.22
N GLU A 495 6.22 -16.70 1.54
CA GLU A 495 4.80 -16.79 1.22
C GLU A 495 3.99 -17.11 2.49
N ILE A 496 2.82 -16.49 2.62
CA ILE A 496 1.77 -16.96 3.50
C ILE A 496 0.49 -17.22 2.71
N THR A 497 -0.08 -18.40 2.89
CA THR A 497 -1.28 -18.80 2.16
C THR A 497 -2.55 -18.30 2.85
N LEU A 498 -3.65 -18.18 2.10
CA LEU A 498 -4.95 -17.82 2.67
C LEU A 498 -5.43 -18.80 3.76
N PRO A 499 -5.32 -20.13 3.60
CA PRO A 499 -5.65 -21.07 4.69
C PRO A 499 -4.88 -20.80 5.98
N GLU A 500 -3.59 -20.49 5.90
CA GLU A 500 -2.77 -20.15 7.08
C GLU A 500 -3.24 -18.85 7.73
N LEU A 501 -3.53 -17.81 6.94
CA LEU A 501 -4.08 -16.54 7.45
C LEU A 501 -5.41 -16.76 8.20
N ILE A 502 -6.29 -17.61 7.68
CA ILE A 502 -7.59 -17.92 8.29
C ILE A 502 -7.40 -18.69 9.61
N ASP A 503 -6.53 -19.69 9.64
CA ASP A 503 -6.22 -20.44 10.86
C ASP A 503 -5.69 -19.51 11.97
N LEU A 504 -4.78 -18.59 11.62
CA LEU A 504 -4.23 -17.60 12.54
C LEU A 504 -5.27 -16.57 13.01
N LYS A 505 -6.26 -16.23 12.17
CA LYS A 505 -7.38 -15.36 12.58
C LYS A 505 -8.22 -16.02 13.68
N ASN A 506 -8.45 -17.33 13.62
CA ASN A 506 -9.29 -18.04 14.59
C ASN A 506 -8.61 -18.28 15.96
N LYS A 507 -7.29 -18.09 16.05
CA LYS A 507 -6.50 -18.20 17.28
C LYS A 507 -6.32 -16.86 18.02
N SER A 508 -6.90 -15.77 17.49
CA SER A 508 -6.72 -14.38 17.96
C SER A 508 -7.53 -14.05 19.20
#